data_AF-A0A8J5R001-F1
#
_entry.id   AF-A0A8J5R001-F1
#
_cell.length_a   1.000
_cell.length_b   1.000
_cell.length_c   1.000
_cell.angle_alpha   90.00
_cell.angle_beta   90.00
_cell.angle_gamma   90.00
#
_symmetry.space_group_name_H-M   'P 1'
#
loop_
_entity.id
_entity.type
_entity.pdbx_description
1 polymer ?
#
loop_
_entity_poly.entity_id
_entity_poly.type
_entity_poly.pdbx_seq_one_letter_code
_entity_poly.pdbx_strand_id
1 'polypeptide(L)'
;MSAASPVDTILDKENFKLEDLLDEDEIIQECKALNTRLINFLRDKVQVEQLLRYIVEEAHEDAEKKRIFRFPFVACEIFTCEVDVIMKTLVEDEDVYSIFSFSCVSFM
;
A
#
# COMPACT_ATOMS: atom_id res chain seq x y z
N MET A 1 16.16 -19.49 -14.37
CA MET A 1 15.73 -18.20 -14.94
C MET A 1 14.73 -17.63 -13.97
N SER A 2 15.10 -16.60 -13.22
CA SER A 2 14.16 -15.94 -12.31
C SER A 2 13.16 -15.21 -13.20
N ALA A 3 11.93 -15.71 -13.30
CA ALA A 3 10.86 -14.93 -13.91
C ALA A 3 10.70 -13.67 -13.06
N ALA A 4 10.72 -12.49 -13.69
CA ALA A 4 10.38 -11.26 -13.00
C ALA A 4 8.92 -11.36 -12.53
N SER A 5 8.66 -11.01 -11.27
CA SER A 5 7.28 -10.94 -10.79
C SER A 5 6.50 -9.88 -11.59
N PRO A 6 5.17 -9.96 -11.70
CA PRO A 6 4.38 -8.90 -12.31
C PRO A 6 4.63 -7.54 -11.64
N VAL A 7 4.84 -7.53 -10.33
CA VAL A 7 5.23 -6.34 -9.56
C VAL A 7 6.58 -5.78 -10.03
N ASP A 8 7.60 -6.62 -10.19
CA ASP A 8 8.90 -6.19 -10.72
C ASP A 8 8.77 -5.58 -12.12
N THR A 9 7.90 -6.16 -12.95
CA THR A 9 7.62 -5.66 -14.30
C THR A 9 6.99 -4.27 -14.27
N ILE A 10 6.20 -3.94 -13.24
CA ILE A 10 5.65 -2.59 -13.04
C ILE A 10 6.74 -1.64 -12.54
N LEU A 11 7.55 -2.08 -11.57
CA LEU A 11 8.66 -1.29 -11.02
C LEU A 11 9.73 -0.96 -12.09
N ASP A 12 9.81 -1.74 -13.17
CA ASP A 12 10.70 -1.49 -14.31
C ASP A 12 10.14 -0.45 -15.31
N LYS A 13 8.88 -0.02 -15.19
CA LYS A 13 8.32 1.02 -16.07
C LYS A 13 8.84 2.39 -15.63
N GLU A 14 9.21 3.27 -16.58
CA GLU A 14 9.74 4.59 -16.22
C GLU A 14 8.73 5.53 -15.54
N ASN A 15 7.41 5.30 -15.70
CA ASN A 15 6.35 6.16 -15.19
C ASN A 15 5.22 5.37 -14.50
N PHE A 16 5.54 4.27 -13.79
CA PHE A 16 4.52 3.59 -13.00
C PHE A 16 4.05 4.49 -11.85
N LYS A 17 2.83 4.23 -11.39
CA LYS A 17 2.26 4.87 -10.21
C LYS A 17 1.99 3.84 -9.11
N LEU A 18 1.79 4.34 -7.88
CA LEU A 18 1.38 3.49 -6.77
C LEU A 18 0.09 2.73 -7.09
N GLU A 19 -0.85 3.38 -7.78
CA GLU A 19 -2.11 2.77 -8.19
C GLU A 19 -1.91 1.55 -9.10
N ASP A 20 -0.89 1.56 -9.96
CA ASP A 20 -0.57 0.39 -10.81
C ASP A 20 -0.15 -0.80 -9.95
N LEU A 21 0.58 -0.55 -8.86
CA LEU A 21 0.98 -1.59 -7.91
C LEU A 21 -0.24 -2.07 -7.09
N LEU A 22 -1.08 -1.16 -6.60
CA LEU A 22 -2.28 -1.50 -5.84
C LEU A 22 -3.33 -2.26 -6.68
N ASP A 23 -3.33 -2.06 -8.00
CA ASP A 23 -4.18 -2.79 -8.94
C ASP A 23 -3.68 -4.23 -9.18
N GLU A 24 -2.42 -4.57 -8.85
CA GLU A 24 -1.90 -5.95 -8.98
C GLU A 24 -2.38 -6.85 -7.84
N ASP A 25 -2.76 -8.09 -8.17
CA ASP A 25 -3.21 -9.07 -7.17
C ASP A 25 -2.04 -9.67 -6.37
N GLU A 26 -0.84 -9.68 -6.94
CA GLU A 26 0.36 -10.25 -6.29
C GLU A 26 1.09 -9.26 -5.37
N ILE A 27 0.69 -7.98 -5.28
CA ILE A 27 1.37 -6.98 -4.44
C ILE A 27 1.51 -7.41 -2.98
N ILE A 28 0.44 -7.96 -2.39
CA ILE A 28 0.45 -8.41 -0.99
C ILE A 28 1.39 -9.62 -0.83
N GLN A 29 1.40 -10.53 -1.80
CA GLN A 29 2.28 -11.69 -1.80
C GLN A 29 3.75 -11.26 -1.90
N GLU A 30 4.07 -10.28 -2.75
CA GLU A 30 5.42 -9.75 -2.90
C GLU A 30 5.90 -8.99 -1.66
N CYS A 31 5.00 -8.27 -0.98
CA CYS A 31 5.29 -7.70 0.34
C CYS A 31 5.65 -8.80 1.35
N LYS A 32 4.83 -9.88 1.42
CA LYS A 32 5.07 -11.04 2.31
C LYS A 32 6.34 -11.81 1.95
N ALA A 33 6.69 -11.85 0.65
CA ALA A 33 7.92 -12.44 0.14
C ALA A 33 9.17 -11.57 0.41
N LEU A 34 9.00 -10.43 1.09
CA LEU A 34 10.06 -9.47 1.39
C LEU A 34 10.77 -8.96 0.13
N ASN A 35 10.02 -8.67 -0.94
CA ASN A 35 10.59 -8.10 -2.15
C ASN A 35 11.21 -6.72 -1.83
N THR A 36 12.55 -6.67 -1.79
CA THR A 36 13.31 -5.48 -1.37
C THR A 36 13.02 -4.28 -2.25
N ARG A 37 12.74 -4.46 -3.55
CA ARG A 37 12.45 -3.34 -4.47
C ARG A 37 11.11 -2.72 -4.12
N LEU A 38 10.08 -3.56 -3.94
CA LEU A 38 8.74 -3.12 -3.55
C LEU A 38 8.76 -2.47 -2.16
N ILE A 39 9.40 -3.09 -1.17
CA ILE A 39 9.48 -2.57 0.20
C ILE A 39 10.21 -1.23 0.22
N ASN A 40 11.32 -1.09 -0.52
CA ASN A 40 12.05 0.19 -0.58
C ASN A 40 11.24 1.31 -1.23
N PHE A 41 10.33 0.98 -2.15
CA PHE A 41 9.41 1.95 -2.72
C PHE A 41 8.30 2.31 -1.72
N LEU A 42 7.61 1.31 -1.17
CA LEU A 42 6.46 1.51 -0.28
C LEU A 42 6.82 2.16 1.07
N ARG A 43 8.06 1.99 1.54
CA ARG A 43 8.52 2.61 2.79
C ARG A 43 8.79 4.11 2.69
N ASP A 44 8.81 4.67 1.47
CA ASP A 44 9.00 6.10 1.29
C ASP A 44 7.80 6.86 1.89
N LYS A 45 8.07 7.96 2.58
CA LYS A 45 7.05 8.75 3.27
C LYS A 45 5.89 9.14 2.35
N VAL A 46 6.18 9.51 1.10
CA VAL A 46 5.14 9.90 0.13
C VAL A 46 4.20 8.73 -0.17
N GLN A 47 4.74 7.51 -0.27
CA GLN A 47 3.94 6.32 -0.53
C GLN A 47 3.12 5.93 0.70
N VAL A 48 3.72 5.96 1.90
CA VAL A 48 3.03 5.70 3.17
C VAL A 48 1.88 6.67 3.39
N GLU A 49 2.10 7.97 3.18
CA GLU A 49 1.05 9.00 3.28
C GLU A 49 -0.08 8.74 2.28
N GLN A 50 0.24 8.36 1.04
CA GLN A 50 -0.77 8.09 0.03
C GLN A 50 -1.58 6.81 0.33
N LEU A 51 -0.92 5.75 0.80
CA LEU A 51 -1.58 4.54 1.30
C LEU A 51 -2.53 4.87 2.45
N LEU A 52 -2.08 5.69 3.40
CA LEU A 52 -2.92 6.15 4.50
C LEU A 52 -4.14 6.91 3.98
N ARG A 53 -3.96 7.84 3.03
CA ARG A 53 -5.07 8.59 2.43
C ARG A 53 -6.12 7.68 1.81
N TYR A 54 -5.72 6.60 1.14
CA TYR A 54 -6.68 5.62 0.63
C TYR A 54 -7.48 4.91 1.71
N ILE A 55 -6.95 4.78 2.93
CA ILE A 55 -7.64 4.13 4.06
C ILE A 55 -8.55 5.12 4.80
N VAL A 56 -8.11 6.37 4.94
CA VAL A 56 -8.78 7.36 5.81
C VAL A 56 -9.73 8.28 5.05
N GLU A 57 -9.46 8.58 3.77
CA GLU A 57 -10.32 9.39 2.92
C GLU A 57 -11.33 8.49 2.18
N GLU A 58 -12.62 8.83 2.26
CA GLU A 58 -13.63 8.21 1.40
C GLU A 58 -13.32 8.57 -0.06
N ALA A 59 -13.23 7.54 -0.91
CA ALA A 59 -12.99 7.74 -2.32
C ALA A 59 -14.10 8.61 -2.92
N HIS A 60 -13.70 9.63 -3.70
CA HIS A 60 -14.62 10.54 -4.37
C HIS A 60 -15.63 9.75 -5.22
N GLU A 61 -16.88 10.22 -5.33
CA GLU A 61 -17.96 9.51 -6.05
C GLU A 61 -17.63 9.21 -7.53
N ASP A 62 -16.66 9.94 -8.11
CA ASP A 62 -16.15 9.77 -9.48
C ASP A 62 -15.04 8.71 -9.60
N ALA A 63 -14.52 8.19 -8.49
CA ALA A 63 -13.52 7.14 -8.51
C ALA A 63 -14.14 5.83 -9.01
N GLU A 64 -13.39 5.09 -9.84
CA GLU A 64 -13.86 3.81 -10.35
C GLU A 64 -14.23 2.88 -9.19
N LYS A 65 -15.46 2.36 -9.15
CA LYS A 65 -15.98 1.58 -8.00
C LYS A 65 -15.08 0.45 -7.53
N LYS A 66 -14.29 -0.14 -8.44
CA LYS A 66 -13.29 -1.16 -8.12
C LYS A 66 -12.17 -0.60 -7.23
N ARG A 67 -11.68 0.61 -7.53
CA ARG A 67 -10.61 1.30 -6.79
C ARG A 67 -11.07 1.80 -5.42
N ILE A 68 -12.34 2.19 -5.31
CA ILE A 68 -12.98 2.64 -4.05
C ILE A 68 -12.80 1.62 -2.93
N PHE A 69 -12.88 0.32 -3.23
CA PHE A 69 -12.71 -0.73 -2.22
C PHE A 69 -11.33 -1.38 -2.25
N ARG A 70 -10.76 -1.54 -3.45
CA ARG A 70 -9.48 -2.24 -3.61
C ARG A 70 -8.33 -1.47 -2.96
N PHE A 71 -8.22 -0.15 -3.18
CA PHE A 71 -7.08 0.61 -2.69
C PHE A 71 -7.03 0.70 -1.16
N PRO A 72 -8.13 1.04 -0.45
CA PRO A 72 -8.14 0.99 1.00
C PRO A 72 -7.81 -0.41 1.53
N PHE A 73 -8.38 -1.46 0.91
CA PHE A 73 -8.15 -2.84 1.32
C PHE A 73 -6.69 -3.26 1.17
N VAL A 74 -6.09 -3.06 0.00
CA VAL A 74 -4.70 -3.41 -0.28
C VAL A 74 -3.75 -2.56 0.58
N ALA A 75 -4.03 -1.27 0.76
CA ALA A 75 -3.23 -0.41 1.63
C ALA A 75 -3.27 -0.88 3.09
N CYS A 76 -4.45 -1.24 3.61
CA CYS A 76 -4.59 -1.82 4.94
C CYS A 76 -3.78 -3.11 5.07
N GLU A 77 -3.92 -4.02 4.10
CA GLU A 77 -3.15 -5.27 4.06
C GLU A 77 -1.63 -5.04 3.96
N ILE A 78 -1.15 -3.99 3.30
CA ILE A 78 0.28 -3.66 3.28
C ILE A 78 0.78 -3.24 4.67
N PHE A 79 -0.01 -2.48 5.43
CA PHE A 79 0.35 -2.06 6.78
C PHE A 79 0.26 -3.19 7.81
N THR A 80 -0.66 -4.13 7.62
CA THR A 80 -0.89 -5.26 8.54
C THR A 80 -0.14 -6.53 8.15
N CYS A 81 0.34 -6.62 6.91
CA CYS A 81 1.33 -7.58 6.46
C CYS A 81 2.54 -7.48 7.40
N GLU A 82 3.04 -8.61 7.92
CA GLU A 82 4.07 -8.74 8.97
C GLU A 82 5.47 -8.16 8.60
N VAL A 83 5.53 -7.19 7.70
CA VAL A 83 6.67 -6.38 7.31
C VAL A 83 6.80 -5.21 8.29
N ASP A 84 7.47 -5.50 9.40
CA ASP A 84 7.86 -4.57 10.48
C ASP A 84 8.36 -3.19 9.98
N VAL A 85 9.00 -3.13 8.81
CA VAL A 85 9.64 -1.93 8.26
C VAL A 85 8.63 -0.87 7.82
N ILE A 86 7.52 -1.27 7.17
CA ILE A 86 6.52 -0.30 6.68
C ILE A 86 5.69 0.22 7.86
N MET A 87 5.32 -0.67 8.78
CA MET A 87 4.58 -0.30 9.97
C MET A 87 5.40 0.57 10.93
N LYS A 88 6.73 0.42 11.00
CA LYS A 88 7.60 1.33 11.77
C LYS A 88 7.53 2.77 11.26
N THR A 89 7.60 3.00 9.95
CA THR A 89 7.45 4.35 9.38
C THR A 89 6.11 4.98 9.76
N LEU A 90 5.05 4.17 9.84
CA LEU A 90 3.72 4.61 10.27
C LEU A 90 3.68 4.93 11.77
N VAL A 91 4.28 4.09 12.62
CA VAL A 91 4.26 4.23 14.10
C VAL A 91 5.17 5.38 14.57
N GLU A 92 6.19 5.73 13.80
CA GLU A 92 7.07 6.88 14.11
C GLU A 92 6.35 8.24 14.03
N ASP A 93 5.18 8.30 13.37
CA ASP A 93 4.36 9.51 13.23
C ASP A 93 3.05 9.32 14.01
N GLU A 94 3.01 9.82 15.26
CA GLU A 94 1.88 9.61 16.19
C GLU A 94 0.53 10.12 15.63
N ASP A 95 0.55 11.23 14.89
CA ASP A 95 -0.65 11.80 14.29
C ASP A 95 -1.22 10.86 13.23
N VAL A 96 -0.35 10.33 12.36
CA VAL A 96 -0.70 9.38 11.32
C VAL A 96 -1.16 8.03 11.90
N TYR A 97 -0.47 7.52 12.93
CA TYR A 97 -0.85 6.28 13.62
C TYR A 97 -2.21 6.40 14.32
N SER A 98 -2.50 7.54 14.95
CA SER A 98 -3.79 7.77 15.60
C SER A 98 -4.95 7.77 14.60
N ILE A 99 -4.75 8.34 13.40
CA ILE A 99 -5.77 8.35 12.35
C ILE A 99 -5.97 6.93 11.79
N PHE A 100 -4.88 6.22 11.51
CA PHE A 100 -4.92 4.82 11.06
C PHE A 100 -5.67 3.92 12.06
N SER A 101 -5.33 4.03 13.35
CA SER A 101 -5.99 3.28 14.41
C SER A 101 -7.49 3.56 14.48
N PHE A 102 -7.92 4.80 14.27
CA PHE A 102 -9.33 5.17 14.29
C PHE A 102 -10.10 4.63 13.07
N SER A 103 -9.48 4.69 11.89
CA SER A 103 -10.09 4.23 10.63
C SER A 103 -10.14 2.70 10.53
N CYS A 104 -9.09 1.98 10.94
CA CYS A 104 -9.07 0.51 10.91
C CYS A 104 -10.09 -0.13 11.87
N VAL A 105 -10.40 0.50 13.02
CA VAL A 105 -11.44 0.02 13.95
C VAL A 105 -12.84 0.13 13.35
N SER A 106 -13.04 0.98 12.34
CA SER A 106 -14.33 1.08 11.64
C SER A 106 -14.50 0.06 10.50
N PHE A 107 -13.42 -0.60 10.07
CA PHE A 107 -13.40 -1.54 8.95
C PHE A 107 -13.29 -3.03 9.36
N MET A 108 -13.23 -3.32 10.67
CA MET A 108 -13.13 -4.67 11.25
C MET A 108 -14.28 -4.95 12.20
#